data_AF-A0A6H9YKX7-F1
#
_entry.id   AF-A0A6H9YKX7-F1
#
_cell.length_a   1.000
_cell.length_b   1.000
_cell.length_c   1.000
_cell.angle_alpha   90.00
_cell.angle_beta   90.00
_cell.angle_gamma   90.00
#
_symmetry.space_group_name_H-M   'P 1'
#
loop_
_entity.id
_entity.type
_entity.pdbx_description
1 polymer ?
#
loop_
_entity_poly.entity_id
_entity_poly.type
_entity_poly.pdbx_seq_one_letter_code
_entity_poly.pdbx_strand_id
1 'polypeptide(L)' 'MATFSSGLPYDYAEYPDVKAYVAAYATTARAQRMNLTMHQAAAEVVFGAQPGGTLPVTIAGHHPYGHGLRHPAR' A
#
# COMPACT_ATOMS: atom_id res chain seq x y z
N MET A 1 -14.17 2.15 3.36
CA MET A 1 -13.54 2.17 2.03
C MET A 1 -12.03 2.05 2.19
N ALA A 2 -11.37 1.39 1.23
CA ALA A 2 -9.93 1.22 1.17
C ALA A 2 -9.43 1.68 -0.21
N THR A 3 -8.19 2.16 -0.27
CA THR A 3 -7.50 2.49 -1.52
C THR A 3 -6.14 1.81 -1.55
N PHE A 4 -5.60 1.61 -2.75
CA PHE A 4 -4.24 1.13 -2.92
C PHE A 4 -3.50 1.94 -3.97
N SER A 5 -2.22 2.21 -3.73
CA SER A 5 -1.31 2.76 -4.73
C SER A 5 -0.52 1.64 -5.39
N SER A 6 -0.52 1.62 -6.71
CA SER A 6 0.29 0.71 -7.51
C SER A 6 1.73 1.20 -7.67
N GLY A 7 2.01 2.49 -7.48
CA GLY A 7 3.32 3.07 -7.70
C GLY A 7 4.01 3.48 -6.41
N LEU A 8 4.19 4.80 -6.27
CA LEU A 8 4.79 5.41 -5.10
C LEU A 8 3.71 5.65 -4.03
N PRO A 9 4.07 5.60 -2.73
CA PRO A 9 3.08 5.69 -1.66
C PRO A 9 2.54 7.10 -1.42
N TYR A 10 3.03 8.11 -2.14
CA TYR A 10 2.77 9.53 -1.86
C TYR A 10 1.35 9.99 -2.19
N ASP A 11 0.64 9.25 -3.05
CA ASP A 11 -0.78 9.50 -3.38
C ASP A 11 -1.70 9.39 -2.15
N TYR A 12 -1.19 8.85 -1.02
CA TYR A 12 -1.87 8.82 0.27
C TYR A 12 -2.51 10.16 0.65
N ALA A 13 -1.81 11.28 0.43
CA ALA A 13 -2.28 12.61 0.80
C ALA A 13 -3.50 13.08 -0.02
N GLU A 14 -3.75 12.49 -1.18
CA GLU A 14 -4.87 12.85 -2.06
C GLU A 14 -6.21 12.25 -1.60
N TYR A 15 -6.17 11.28 -0.68
CA TYR A 15 -7.36 10.54 -0.22
C TYR A 15 -7.55 10.61 1.31
N PRO A 16 -7.72 11.80 1.90
CA PRO A 16 -7.73 11.99 3.35
C PRO A 16 -8.90 11.29 4.08
N ASP A 17 -10.00 11.04 3.37
CA ASP A 17 -11.20 10.43 3.96
C ASP A 17 -11.16 8.89 4.02
N VAL A 18 -10.19 8.29 3.34
CA VAL A 18 -10.06 6.83 3.25
C VAL A 18 -9.54 6.25 4.56
N LYS A 19 -10.19 5.20 5.05
CA LYS A 19 -9.89 4.59 6.36
C LYS A 19 -8.73 3.58 6.32
N ALA A 20 -8.41 3.06 5.14
CA ALA A 20 -7.35 2.08 4.95
C ALA A 20 -6.61 2.31 3.62
N TYR A 21 -5.28 2.35 3.70
CA TYR A 21 -4.41 2.61 2.55
C TYR A 21 -3.39 1.49 2.40
N VAL A 22 -3.21 1.00 1.17
CA VAL A 22 -2.23 -0.06 0.84
C VAL A 22 -1.24 0.46 -0.20
N ALA A 23 0.05 0.51 0.13
CA ALA A 23 1.10 0.78 -0.86
C ALA A 23 1.60 -0.55 -1.44
N ALA A 24 1.23 -0.86 -2.69
CA ALA A 24 1.51 -2.15 -3.32
C ALA A 24 2.86 -2.19 -4.06
N TYR A 25 3.41 -1.03 -4.46
CA TYR A 25 4.65 -0.94 -5.26
C TYR A 25 4.62 -1.83 -6.52
N ALA A 26 3.44 -2.01 -7.09
CA ALA A 26 3.12 -2.90 -8.20
C ALA A 26 3.48 -2.38 -9.60
N THR A 27 4.06 -1.18 -9.72
CA THR A 27 4.65 -0.65 -10.94
C THR A 27 6.17 -0.61 -10.81
N THR A 28 6.87 -1.07 -11.84
CA THR A 28 8.33 -0.92 -11.93
C THR A 28 8.67 0.35 -12.72
N ALA A 29 9.91 0.84 -12.61
CA ALA A 29 10.43 2.01 -13.33
C ALA A 29 10.20 1.98 -14.86
N ARG A 30 9.90 0.80 -15.42
CA ARG A 30 9.34 0.66 -16.76
C ARG A 30 7.81 0.81 -16.66
N ALA A 31 7.35 2.07 -16.74
CA ALA A 31 6.00 2.60 -16.47
C ALA A 31 4.80 1.96 -17.22
N GLN A 32 4.93 0.75 -17.77
CA GLN A 32 3.92 0.11 -18.62
C GLN A 32 3.72 -1.39 -18.33
N ARG A 33 4.46 -1.99 -17.38
CA ARG A 33 4.21 -3.38 -16.96
C ARG A 33 3.63 -3.41 -15.56
N MET A 34 2.34 -3.69 -15.49
CA MET A 34 1.66 -4.04 -14.24
C MET A 34 2.20 -5.38 -13.75
N ASN A 35 2.69 -5.41 -12.51
CA ASN A 35 3.00 -6.67 -11.85
C ASN A 35 1.71 -7.27 -11.28
N LEU A 36 1.15 -8.27 -11.97
CA LEU A 36 -0.11 -8.91 -11.57
C LEU A 36 -0.02 -9.57 -10.19
N THR A 37 1.12 -10.15 -9.82
CA THR A 37 1.34 -10.75 -8.49
C THR A 37 1.16 -9.72 -7.39
N MET A 38 1.70 -8.51 -7.57
CA MET A 38 1.58 -7.44 -6.58
C MET A 38 0.16 -6.87 -6.50
N HIS A 39 -0.56 -6.80 -7.63
CA HIS A 39 -1.97 -6.39 -7.64
C HIS A 39 -2.87 -7.44 -6.96
N GLN A 40 -2.61 -8.73 -7.21
CA GLN A 40 -3.33 -9.82 -6.56
C GLN A 40 -3.09 -9.81 -5.05
N ALA A 41 -1.83 -9.69 -4.61
CA ALA A 41 -1.50 -9.57 -3.19
C ALA A 41 -2.17 -8.35 -2.53
N ALA A 42 -2.22 -7.21 -3.22
CA ALA A 42 -2.93 -6.02 -2.72
C ALA A 42 -4.43 -6.28 -2.58
N ALA A 43 -5.06 -6.95 -3.55
CA ALA A 43 -6.46 -7.32 -3.47
C ALA A 43 -6.71 -8.28 -2.31
N GLU A 44 -5.90 -9.32 -2.15
CA GLU A 44 -5.98 -10.26 -1.01
C GLU A 44 -5.94 -9.53 0.33
N VAL A 45 -5.03 -8.56 0.50
CA VAL A 45 -4.94 -7.75 1.71
C VAL A 45 -6.19 -6.89 1.93
N VAL A 46 -6.70 -6.24 0.87
CA VAL A 46 -7.96 -5.47 0.95
C VAL A 46 -9.14 -6.36 1.39
N PHE A 47 -9.14 -7.64 0.99
CA PHE A 47 -10.15 -8.62 1.39
C PHE A 47 -9.82 -9.38 2.69
N GLY A 48 -8.75 -9.01 3.40
CA GLY A 48 -8.48 -9.45 4.77
C GLY A 48 -7.26 -10.34 4.95
N ALA A 49 -6.46 -10.60 3.91
CA ALA A 49 -5.17 -11.25 4.09
C ALA A 49 -4.21 -10.36 4.90
N GLN A 50 -3.41 -10.97 5.77
CA GLN A 50 -2.48 -10.25 6.63
C GLN A 50 -1.30 -9.67 5.82
N PRO A 51 -1.09 -8.34 5.77
CA PRO A 51 0.09 -7.77 5.13
C PRO A 51 1.35 -8.03 5.97
N GLY A 52 2.49 -8.23 5.31
CA GLY A 52 3.80 -8.41 5.95
C GLY A 52 4.81 -7.30 5.66
N GLY A 53 4.48 -6.36 4.76
CA GLY A 53 5.38 -5.30 4.32
C GLY A 53 5.49 -4.13 5.29
N THR A 54 6.60 -3.39 5.21
CA THR A 54 6.82 -2.11 5.87
C THR A 54 7.30 -1.08 4.85
N LEU A 55 7.07 0.21 5.12
CA LEU A 55 7.44 1.29 4.22
C LEU A 55 8.97 1.35 4.04
N PRO A 56 9.50 1.24 2.81
CA PRO A 56 10.91 1.43 2.51
C PRO A 56 11.31 2.91 2.39
N VAL A 57 10.39 3.84 2.66
CA VAL A 57 10.57 5.29 2.57
C VAL A 57 9.79 5.99 3.68
N THR A 58 10.18 7.22 4.02
CA THR A 58 9.39 8.09 4.90
C THR A 58 8.38 8.88 4.08
N ILE A 59 7.12 8.89 4.50
CA ILE A 59 6.08 9.80 4.00
C ILE A 59 6.06 11.01 4.95
N ALA A 60 6.63 12.12 4.52
CA ALA A 60 6.81 13.31 5.36
C ALA A 60 5.47 13.79 5.95
N GLY A 61 5.45 14.01 7.27
CA GLY A 61 4.24 14.44 7.98
C GLY A 61 3.21 13.34 8.28
N HIS A 62 3.44 12.09 7.82
CA HIS A 62 2.48 11.00 7.96
C HIS A 62 3.08 9.75 8.61
N HIS A 63 4.04 9.09 7.97
CA HIS A 63 4.54 7.78 8.40
C HIS A 63 6.05 7.65 8.22
N PRO A 64 6.79 7.17 9.24
CA PRO A 64 8.23 6.97 9.15
C PRO A 64 8.60 5.74 8.31
N TYR A 65 9.85 5.70 7.84
CA TYR A 65 10.49 4.48 7.34
C TYR A 65 10.28 3.30 8.30
N GLY A 66 10.02 2.12 7.76
CA GLY A 66 9.78 0.89 8.53
C GLY A 66 8.38 0.78 9.12
N HIS A 67 7.51 1.78 8.92
CA HIS A 67 6.12 1.70 9.36
C HIS A 67 5.34 0.64 8.57
N GLY A 68 4.54 -0.17 9.25
CA GLY A 68 3.63 -1.14 8.65
C GLY A 68 2.55 -1.51 9.65
N LEU A 69 1.35 -1.82 9.13
CA LEU A 69 0.21 -2.19 9.95
C LEU A 69 -0.03 -3.70 9.87
N ARG A 70 -0.63 -4.24 10.92
CA ARG A 70 -1.15 -5.60 10.93
C ARG A 70 -2.66 -5.57 11.13
N HIS A 71 -3.38 -6.54 10.57
CA HIS A 71 -4.77 -6.70 10.95
C HIS A 71 -4.83 -7.15 12.42
N PRO A 72 -5.76 -6.60 13.21
CA PRO A 72 -5.97 -7.09 14.56
C PRO A 72 -6.34 -8.58 14.52
N ALA A 73 -5.80 -9.36 15.44
CA ALA A 73 -6.24 -10.75 15.62
C ALA A 73 -7.74 -10.73 15.95
N ARG A 74 -8.51 -11.52 15.20
CA ARG A 74 -9.97 -11.61 15.33
C ARG A 74 -10.38 -12.40 16.57
#